data_AF-A0A9E5MS70-F1
#
_entry.id   AF-A0A9E5MS70-F1
#
_cell.length_a   1.000
_cell.length_b   1.000
_cell.length_c   1.000
_cell.angle_alpha   90.00
_cell.angle_beta   90.00
_cell.angle_gamma   90.00
#
_symmetry.space_group_name_H-M   'P 1'
#
loop_
_entity.id
_entity.type
_entity.pdbx_description
1 polymer ?
#
loop_
_entity_poly.entity_id
_entity_poly.type
_entity_poly.pdbx_seq_one_letter_code
_entity_poly.pdbx_strand_id
1 'polypeptide(L)'
;MLLIILAVGVSEADNLPRLEVDAGPALVSIKPLPVGRKLVRLGTLNYKIQVNAHCGGAYLAESVSISIADTRKTLLAEELEESSELVTNITIPARQVAPLPVDGFCSATNTVQRELLVHDVVTAHLSLRCTSEQGESITYATRPLAVTIRCETGDQEDSASSILR
;
A
#
# COMPACT_ATOMS: atom_id res chain seq x y z
N MET A 1 32.52 -50.53 10.75
CA MET A 1 31.26 -50.28 10.01
C MET A 1 30.68 -48.99 10.57
N LEU A 2 30.91 -47.86 9.88
CA LEU A 2 30.62 -46.51 10.35
C LEU A 2 29.22 -46.12 9.84
N LEU A 3 28.26 -45.91 10.74
CA LEU A 3 26.91 -45.44 10.40
C LEU A 3 26.95 -43.91 10.36
N ILE A 4 26.82 -43.32 9.18
CA ILE A 4 26.62 -41.87 9.02
C ILE A 4 25.12 -41.62 9.04
N ILE A 5 24.62 -41.01 10.12
CA ILE A 5 23.23 -40.53 10.20
C ILE A 5 23.19 -39.16 9.52
N LEU A 6 22.57 -39.10 8.34
CA LEU A 6 22.24 -37.84 7.69
C LEU A 6 20.97 -37.30 8.34
N ALA A 7 21.12 -36.32 9.23
CA ALA A 7 19.99 -35.52 9.71
C ALA A 7 19.49 -34.67 8.53
N VAL A 8 18.31 -35.01 8.02
CA VAL A 8 17.60 -34.18 7.04
C VAL A 8 17.05 -32.98 7.81
N GLY A 9 17.72 -31.84 7.72
CA GLY A 9 17.22 -30.58 8.26
C GLY A 9 15.92 -30.21 7.55
N VAL A 10 14.80 -30.29 8.25
CA VAL A 10 13.56 -29.64 7.82
C VAL A 10 13.84 -28.14 7.88
N SER A 11 13.64 -27.44 6.77
CA SER A 11 13.89 -25.99 6.68
C SER A 11 13.06 -25.25 7.74
N GLU A 12 13.72 -24.64 8.72
CA GLU A 12 13.13 -23.91 9.85
C GLU A 12 12.35 -22.64 9.42
N ALA A 13 12.50 -22.22 8.17
CA ALA A 13 11.94 -20.97 7.65
C ALA A 13 10.41 -20.96 7.50
N ASP A 14 9.76 -22.12 7.36
CA ASP A 14 8.29 -22.20 7.19
C ASP A 14 7.51 -22.20 8.51
N ASN A 15 8.19 -22.18 9.67
CA ASN A 15 7.54 -22.19 11.00
C ASN A 15 7.53 -20.82 11.69
N LEU A 16 8.07 -19.78 11.07
CA LEU A 16 8.12 -18.45 11.65
C LEU A 16 6.92 -17.60 11.20
N PRO A 17 6.40 -16.73 12.07
CA PRO A 17 5.39 -15.78 11.66
C PRO A 17 5.98 -14.81 10.61
N ARG A 18 5.21 -14.54 9.56
CA ARG A 18 5.54 -13.65 8.46
C ARG A 18 4.41 -12.67 8.24
N LEU A 19 4.77 -11.42 8.00
CA LEU A 19 3.84 -10.38 7.59
C LEU A 19 4.50 -9.57 6.49
N GLU A 20 3.94 -9.65 5.30
CA GLU A 20 4.37 -8.89 4.14
C GLU A 20 3.24 -7.99 3.69
N VAL A 21 3.62 -6.83 3.19
CA VAL A 21 2.70 -5.83 2.66
C VAL A 21 3.23 -5.30 1.34
N ASP A 22 2.36 -5.28 0.35
CA ASP A 22 2.61 -4.61 -0.92
C ASP A 22 1.47 -3.65 -1.27
N ALA A 23 1.81 -2.64 -2.06
CA ALA A 23 0.87 -1.63 -2.52
C ALA A 23 1.45 -0.91 -3.75
N GLY A 24 0.62 -0.80 -4.79
CA GLY A 24 0.89 0.11 -5.90
C GLY A 24 0.74 1.58 -5.49
N PRO A 25 1.27 2.52 -6.30
CA PRO A 25 1.08 3.94 -6.03
C PRO A 25 -0.38 4.34 -6.16
N ALA A 26 -0.85 5.22 -5.27
CA ALA A 26 -2.15 5.87 -5.47
C ALA A 26 -2.07 6.82 -6.67
N LEU A 27 -3.11 6.87 -7.49
CA LEU A 27 -3.19 7.79 -8.61
C LEU A 27 -4.02 9.02 -8.22
N VAL A 28 -3.48 10.22 -8.47
CA VAL A 28 -4.19 11.48 -8.31
C VAL A 28 -3.99 12.37 -9.52
N SER A 29 -5.01 13.13 -9.86
CA SER A 29 -4.93 14.15 -10.90
C SER A 29 -4.87 15.55 -10.29
N ILE A 30 -4.08 16.44 -10.90
CA ILE A 30 -4.04 17.85 -10.57
C ILE A 30 -4.19 18.70 -11.83
N LYS A 31 -4.80 19.88 -11.67
CA LYS A 31 -4.82 20.89 -12.72
C LYS A 31 -3.49 21.66 -12.77
N PRO A 32 -3.18 22.28 -13.91
CA PRO A 32 -2.00 23.12 -14.04
C PRO A 32 -1.89 24.16 -12.92
N LEU A 33 -0.72 24.20 -12.30
CA LEU A 33 -0.38 25.13 -11.23
C LEU A 33 0.06 26.48 -11.81
N PRO A 34 -0.21 27.59 -11.11
CA PRO A 34 0.38 28.88 -11.45
C PRO A 34 1.91 28.81 -11.48
N VAL A 35 2.51 29.59 -12.38
CA VAL A 35 3.97 29.66 -12.55
C VAL A 35 4.65 29.99 -11.21
N GLY A 36 5.75 29.28 -10.91
CA GLY A 36 6.55 29.48 -9.69
C GLY A 36 6.06 28.71 -8.47
N ARG A 37 4.93 27.97 -8.55
CA ARG A 37 4.52 27.04 -7.49
C ARG A 37 5.45 25.83 -7.43
N LYS A 38 5.95 25.54 -6.23
CA LYS A 38 6.84 24.40 -5.94
C LYS A 38 6.20 23.30 -5.11
N LEU A 39 5.07 23.60 -4.47
CA LEU A 39 4.34 22.67 -3.61
C LEU A 39 2.93 22.46 -4.13
N VAL A 40 2.45 21.22 -4.04
CA VAL A 40 1.06 20.86 -4.32
C VAL A 40 0.39 20.28 -3.07
N ARG A 41 -0.88 20.62 -2.85
CA ARG A 41 -1.74 19.93 -1.89
C ARG A 41 -2.55 18.90 -2.65
N LEU A 42 -2.39 17.63 -2.29
CA LEU A 42 -3.15 16.55 -2.89
C LEU A 42 -4.55 16.45 -2.26
N GLY A 43 -5.46 15.84 -3.02
CA GLY A 43 -6.75 15.41 -2.51
C GLY A 43 -6.65 14.13 -1.68
N THR A 44 -7.77 13.44 -1.55
CA THR A 44 -7.85 12.12 -0.93
C THR A 44 -7.02 11.11 -1.72
N LEU A 45 -6.24 10.28 -1.01
CA LEU A 45 -5.49 9.17 -1.61
C LEU A 45 -6.23 7.86 -1.39
N ASN A 46 -6.25 6.99 -2.41
CA ASN A 46 -6.83 5.67 -2.31
C ASN A 46 -5.75 4.64 -2.63
N TYR A 47 -5.45 3.79 -1.65
CA TYR A 47 -4.49 2.70 -1.79
C TYR A 47 -5.21 1.37 -1.79
N LYS A 48 -4.76 0.48 -2.68
CA LYS A 48 -5.04 -0.95 -2.61
C LYS A 48 -3.84 -1.60 -1.93
N ILE A 49 -4.05 -2.12 -0.73
CA ILE A 49 -3.04 -2.77 0.10
C ILE A 49 -3.23 -4.27 -0.01
N GLN A 50 -2.16 -4.96 -0.38
CA GLN A 50 -2.07 -6.41 -0.39
C GLN A 50 -1.30 -6.85 0.85
N VAL A 51 -1.87 -7.79 1.59
CA VAL A 51 -1.29 -8.33 2.83
C VAL A 51 -1.12 -9.83 2.68
N ASN A 52 0.08 -10.32 2.98
CA ASN A 52 0.35 -11.74 3.15
C ASN A 52 0.73 -11.96 4.62
N ALA A 53 -0.09 -12.73 5.34
CA ALA A 53 0.04 -12.94 6.76
C ALA A 53 0.10 -14.44 7.07
N HIS A 54 1.09 -14.84 7.85
CA HIS A 54 1.30 -16.23 8.25
C HIS A 54 1.80 -16.27 9.70
N CYS A 55 1.27 -17.18 10.51
CA CYS A 55 1.60 -17.25 11.94
C CYS A 55 2.64 -18.33 12.30
N GLY A 56 2.90 -19.29 11.42
CA GLY A 56 3.88 -20.36 11.65
C GLY A 56 3.45 -21.36 12.74
N GLY A 57 3.86 -22.63 12.58
CA GLY A 57 3.64 -23.67 13.59
C GLY A 57 2.17 -23.88 13.97
N ALA A 58 1.87 -23.86 15.27
CA ALA A 58 0.52 -24.07 15.82
C ALA A 58 -0.25 -22.76 16.11
N TYR A 59 0.28 -21.62 15.66
CA TYR A 59 -0.38 -20.33 15.85
C TYR A 59 -1.39 -20.05 14.74
N LEU A 60 -2.56 -19.55 15.12
CA LEU A 60 -3.60 -19.10 14.20
C LEU A 60 -3.61 -17.57 14.13
N ALA A 61 -3.91 -17.04 12.94
CA ALA A 61 -4.02 -15.61 12.75
C ALA A 61 -5.31 -15.09 13.40
N GLU A 62 -5.18 -14.20 14.37
CA GLU A 62 -6.33 -13.60 15.06
C GLU A 62 -6.72 -12.29 14.41
N SER A 63 -5.74 -11.45 14.07
CA SER A 63 -6.02 -10.19 13.37
C SER A 63 -4.79 -9.61 12.67
N VAL A 64 -5.04 -8.81 11.63
CA VAL A 64 -4.08 -7.86 11.07
C VAL A 64 -4.61 -6.45 11.26
N SER A 65 -3.85 -5.61 11.95
CA SER A 65 -4.13 -4.18 12.05
C SER A 65 -3.24 -3.40 11.10
N ILE A 66 -3.83 -2.51 10.31
CA ILE A 66 -3.17 -1.61 9.35
C ILE A 66 -3.44 -0.18 9.78
N SER A 67 -2.39 0.63 9.89
CA SER A 67 -2.47 2.06 10.17
C SER A 67 -1.70 2.85 9.11
N ILE A 68 -2.34 3.86 8.52
CA ILE A 68 -1.72 4.79 7.58
C ILE A 68 -2.17 6.21 7.95
N ALA A 69 -1.24 7.08 8.33
CA ALA A 69 -1.57 8.33 9.02
C ALA A 69 -2.52 8.05 10.21
N ASP A 70 -3.68 8.74 10.31
CA ASP A 70 -4.69 8.43 11.33
C ASP A 70 -5.79 7.48 10.84
N THR A 71 -5.71 6.96 9.61
CA THR A 71 -6.63 5.93 9.12
C THR A 71 -6.20 4.57 9.64
N ARG A 72 -7.14 3.82 10.22
CA ARG A 72 -6.92 2.46 10.73
C ARG A 72 -7.91 1.49 10.13
N LYS A 73 -7.45 0.27 9.86
CA LYS A 73 -8.28 -0.87 9.47
C LYS A 73 -7.79 -2.12 10.18
N THR A 74 -8.71 -2.91 10.71
CA THR A 74 -8.41 -4.22 11.30
C THR A 74 -9.12 -5.28 10.47
N LEU A 75 -8.41 -6.35 10.18
CA LEU A 75 -8.87 -7.55 9.48
C LEU A 75 -8.89 -8.66 10.53
N LEU A 76 -10.03 -9.32 10.68
CA LEU A 76 -10.23 -10.36 11.70
C LEU A 76 -9.95 -11.76 11.14
N ALA A 77 -9.86 -12.75 12.02
CA ALA A 77 -9.57 -14.13 11.67
C ALA A 77 -10.42 -14.66 10.50
N GLU A 78 -11.71 -14.35 10.50
CA GLU A 78 -12.64 -14.80 9.47
C GLU A 78 -12.26 -14.27 8.07
N GLU A 79 -11.77 -13.03 7.99
CA GLU A 79 -11.31 -12.42 6.72
C GLU A 79 -9.94 -12.96 6.28
N LEU A 80 -9.14 -13.49 7.23
CA LEU A 80 -7.81 -14.02 6.98
C LEU A 80 -7.84 -15.50 6.56
N GLU A 81 -8.86 -16.25 6.98
CA GLU A 81 -9.04 -17.66 6.59
C GLU A 81 -9.53 -17.82 5.14
N GLU A 82 -10.20 -16.81 4.57
CA GLU A 82 -10.74 -16.85 3.21
C GLU A 82 -9.65 -16.79 2.12
N SER A 83 -8.46 -16.28 2.42
CA SER A 83 -7.35 -16.19 1.46
C SER A 83 -5.99 -15.98 2.14
N SER A 84 -4.96 -16.66 1.63
CA SER A 84 -3.55 -16.43 2.02
C SER A 84 -3.02 -15.05 1.57
N GLU A 85 -3.71 -14.41 0.64
CA GLU A 85 -3.40 -13.09 0.11
C GLU A 85 -4.65 -12.21 0.17
N LEU A 86 -4.63 -11.22 1.05
CA LEU A 86 -5.77 -10.37 1.30
C LEU A 86 -5.57 -9.00 0.66
N VAL A 87 -6.56 -8.56 -0.09
CA VAL A 87 -6.54 -7.25 -0.75
C VAL A 87 -7.58 -6.34 -0.11
N THR A 88 -7.14 -5.18 0.35
CA THR A 88 -8.00 -4.23 1.06
C THR A 88 -7.76 -2.79 0.60
N ASN A 89 -8.82 -1.98 0.56
CA ASN A 89 -8.71 -0.57 0.20
C ASN A 89 -8.60 0.30 1.45
N ILE A 90 -7.68 1.27 1.41
CA ILE A 90 -7.51 2.29 2.44
C ILE A 90 -7.59 3.68 1.80
N THR A 91 -8.48 4.50 2.35
CA THR A 91 -8.68 5.88 1.93
C THR A 91 -8.07 6.83 2.95
N ILE A 92 -7.16 7.69 2.49
CA ILE A 92 -6.48 8.69 3.32
C ILE A 92 -7.05 10.07 2.98
N PRO A 93 -7.77 10.72 3.91
CA PRO A 93 -8.28 12.07 3.72
C PRO A 93 -7.18 13.08 3.36
N ALA A 94 -7.48 14.00 2.45
CA ALA A 94 -6.56 15.05 1.99
C ALA A 94 -5.85 15.82 3.13
N ARG A 95 -6.55 16.04 4.25
CA ARG A 95 -6.00 16.75 5.43
C ARG A 95 -4.84 16.04 6.13
N GLN A 96 -4.68 14.74 5.89
CA GLN A 96 -3.60 13.92 6.45
C GLN A 96 -2.40 13.80 5.51
N VAL A 97 -2.49 14.38 4.32
CA VAL A 97 -1.42 14.35 3.31
C VAL A 97 -0.65 15.66 3.38
N ALA A 98 0.66 15.56 3.63
CA ALA A 98 1.53 16.72 3.62
C ALA A 98 1.63 17.33 2.21
N PRO A 99 1.79 18.66 2.07
CA PRO A 99 2.09 19.26 0.77
C PRO A 99 3.38 18.66 0.17
N LEU A 100 3.33 18.30 -1.11
CA LEU A 100 4.45 17.64 -1.79
C LEU A 100 5.24 18.60 -2.68
N PRO A 101 6.58 18.50 -2.71
CA PRO A 101 7.40 19.20 -3.69
C PRO A 101 7.16 18.64 -5.08
N VAL A 102 6.92 19.53 -6.04
CA VAL A 102 6.66 19.19 -7.45
C VAL A 102 7.58 19.93 -8.41
N ASP A 103 8.41 20.86 -7.93
CA ASP A 103 9.47 21.54 -8.70
C ASP A 103 9.07 22.01 -10.11
N GLY A 104 7.87 22.60 -10.22
CA GLY A 104 7.35 23.13 -11.49
C GLY A 104 6.66 22.10 -12.39
N PHE A 105 6.48 20.85 -11.93
CA PHE A 105 5.60 19.86 -12.58
C PHE A 105 4.17 20.39 -12.68
N CYS A 106 3.53 20.07 -13.81
CA CYS A 106 2.20 20.55 -14.18
C CYS A 106 2.10 22.08 -14.09
N SER A 107 3.13 22.81 -14.52
CA SER A 107 3.04 24.27 -14.66
C SER A 107 2.20 24.62 -15.89
N ALA A 108 1.48 25.74 -15.86
CA ALA A 108 0.75 26.26 -17.03
C ALA A 108 1.62 26.43 -18.30
N THR A 109 2.95 26.52 -18.13
CA THR A 109 3.93 26.66 -19.23
C THR A 109 4.72 25.38 -19.53
N ASN A 110 4.51 24.30 -18.79
CA ASN A 110 5.22 23.02 -18.95
C ASN A 110 4.26 21.84 -18.82
N THR A 111 3.76 21.38 -19.96
CA THR A 111 2.79 20.27 -20.09
C THR A 111 3.41 18.99 -20.64
N VAL A 112 4.73 18.96 -20.81
CA VAL A 112 5.44 17.82 -21.44
C VAL A 112 5.41 16.60 -20.53
N GLN A 113 5.63 16.80 -19.24
CA GLN A 113 5.56 15.72 -18.26
C GLN A 113 4.13 15.54 -17.76
N ARG A 114 3.52 14.41 -18.13
CA ARG A 114 2.14 14.09 -17.77
C ARG A 114 2.00 13.42 -16.41
N GLU A 115 3.06 12.75 -15.94
CA GLU A 115 3.05 12.01 -14.67
C GLU A 115 4.33 12.24 -13.87
N LEU A 116 4.16 12.32 -12.55
CA LEU A 116 5.23 12.42 -11.56
C LEU A 116 4.99 11.39 -10.46
N LEU A 117 5.92 10.45 -10.29
CA LEU A 117 5.92 9.53 -9.16
C LEU A 117 6.62 10.18 -7.97
N VAL A 118 5.91 10.29 -6.85
CA VAL A 118 6.45 10.76 -5.57
C VAL A 118 6.46 9.59 -4.61
N HIS A 119 7.64 9.20 -4.15
CA HIS A 119 7.83 8.12 -3.18
C HIS A 119 7.56 8.62 -1.76
N ASP A 120 7.33 7.67 -0.84
CA ASP A 120 7.31 7.89 0.61
C ASP A 120 6.37 9.02 1.09
N VAL A 121 5.21 9.14 0.45
CA VAL A 121 4.21 10.18 0.78
C VAL A 121 3.55 9.91 2.12
N VAL A 122 3.30 8.63 2.42
CA VAL A 122 2.80 8.12 3.69
C VAL A 122 3.42 6.75 3.95
N THR A 123 3.38 6.26 5.19
CA THR A 123 3.86 4.92 5.55
C THR A 123 2.71 4.09 6.11
N ALA A 124 2.56 2.87 5.60
CA ALA A 124 1.70 1.86 6.21
C ALA A 124 2.46 1.12 7.30
N HIS A 125 1.85 1.02 8.47
CA HIS A 125 2.31 0.24 9.60
C HIS A 125 1.32 -0.89 9.84
N LEU A 126 1.81 -2.13 9.88
CA LEU A 126 0.99 -3.32 10.07
C LEU A 126 1.47 -4.11 11.27
N SER A 127 0.52 -4.74 11.96
CA SER A 127 0.77 -5.73 12.99
C SER A 127 -0.14 -6.94 12.81
N LEU A 128 0.45 -8.13 12.75
CA LEU A 128 -0.23 -9.41 12.76
C LEU A 128 -0.20 -9.95 14.19
N ARG A 129 -1.37 -10.21 14.76
CA ARG A 129 -1.51 -10.91 16.04
C ARG A 129 -1.87 -12.37 15.77
N CYS A 130 -1.09 -13.26 16.37
CA CYS A 130 -1.29 -14.70 16.27
C CYS A 130 -1.48 -15.30 17.67
N THR A 131 -2.33 -16.30 17.79
CA THR A 131 -2.67 -16.93 19.07
C THR A 131 -2.54 -18.46 19.00
N SER A 132 -2.14 -19.08 20.10
CA SER A 132 -2.14 -20.53 20.31
C SER A 132 -2.39 -20.86 21.78
N GLU A 133 -2.46 -22.15 22.13
CA GLU A 133 -2.50 -22.59 23.53
C GLU A 133 -1.24 -22.17 24.33
N GLN A 134 -0.13 -21.88 23.65
CA GLN A 134 1.13 -21.46 24.28
C GLN A 134 1.18 -19.96 24.56
N GLY A 135 0.25 -19.18 24.03
CA GLY A 135 0.16 -17.73 24.21
C GLY A 135 -0.02 -16.97 22.91
N GLU A 136 0.40 -15.70 22.92
CA GLU A 136 0.21 -14.75 21.82
C GLU A 136 1.55 -14.30 21.26
N SER A 137 1.58 -13.99 19.96
CA SER A 137 2.72 -13.35 19.30
C SER A 137 2.25 -12.22 18.39
N ILE A 138 3.12 -11.21 18.21
CA ILE A 138 2.86 -10.08 17.32
C ILE A 138 4.05 -9.89 16.37
N THR A 139 3.76 -9.83 15.07
CA THR A 139 4.73 -9.54 14.02
C THR A 139 4.40 -8.22 13.35
N TYR A 140 5.42 -7.40 13.06
CA TYR A 140 5.25 -6.07 12.49
C TYR A 140 5.83 -5.98 11.09
N ALA A 141 5.20 -5.16 10.24
CA ALA A 141 5.70 -4.81 8.92
C ALA A 141 5.43 -3.33 8.62
N THR A 142 6.27 -2.75 7.76
CA THR A 142 6.10 -1.36 7.33
C THR A 142 6.34 -1.22 5.83
N ARG A 143 5.54 -0.38 5.17
CA ARG A 143 5.69 -0.09 3.74
C ARG A 143 5.51 1.40 3.47
N PRO A 144 6.56 2.10 3.00
CA PRO A 144 6.41 3.41 2.42
C PRO A 144 5.55 3.34 1.16
N LEU A 145 4.61 4.29 1.00
CA LEU A 145 3.65 4.31 -0.10
C LEU A 145 3.90 5.52 -1.00
N ALA A 146 3.86 5.26 -2.31
CA ALA A 146 4.07 6.27 -3.32
C ALA A 146 2.74 6.82 -3.87
N VAL A 147 2.81 7.95 -4.57
CA VAL A 147 1.70 8.54 -5.32
C VAL A 147 2.17 8.86 -6.73
N THR A 148 1.39 8.47 -7.74
CA THR A 148 1.54 8.98 -9.09
C THR A 148 0.61 10.19 -9.25
N ILE A 149 1.19 11.36 -9.51
CA ILE A 149 0.48 12.60 -9.78
C ILE A 149 0.38 12.78 -11.29
N ARG A 150 -0.83 12.90 -11.82
CA ARG A 150 -1.10 13.16 -13.24
C ARG A 150 -1.50 14.62 -13.46
N CYS A 151 -0.96 15.23 -14.51
CA CYS A 151 -1.35 16.57 -14.93
C CYS A 151 -2.53 16.49 -15.90
N GLU A 152 -3.69 17.03 -15.52
CA GLU A 152 -4.86 17.15 -16.39
C GLU A 152 -4.78 18.44 -17.20
N THR A 153 -4.17 18.37 -18.39
CA THR A 153 -4.34 19.40 -19.42
C THR A 153 -5.66 19.14 -20.12
N GLY A 154 -6.49 20.17 -20.33
CA GLY A 154 -7.89 20.09 -20.76
C GLY A 154 -8.18 19.49 -22.15
N ASP A 155 -7.36 18.58 -22.65
CA ASP A 155 -7.51 17.90 -23.95
C ASP A 155 -8.18 16.51 -23.81
N GLN A 156 -8.91 16.26 -22.72
CA GLN A 156 -9.93 15.21 -22.71
C GLN A 156 -11.19 15.75 -23.38
N GLU A 157 -11.12 15.91 -24.70
CA GLU A 157 -12.33 15.91 -25.52
C GLU A 157 -13.00 14.54 -25.35
N ASP A 158 -14.25 14.58 -24.89
CA ASP A 158 -15.20 13.47 -24.93
C ASP A 158 -15.23 12.82 -26.32
N SER A 159 -14.38 11.82 -26.54
CA SER A 159 -14.53 10.86 -27.65
C SER A 159 -15.63 9.85 -27.31
N ALA A 160 -16.81 10.37 -26.95
CA ALA A 160 -18.04 9.62 -26.76
C ALA A 160 -19.23 10.44 -27.31
N SER A 161 -19.07 11.06 -28.48
CA SER A 161 -20.21 11.60 -29.22
C SER A 161 -19.95 11.59 -30.73
N SER A 162 -19.82 10.40 -31.32
CA SER A 162 -20.01 10.21 -32.77
C SER A 162 -20.41 8.76 -33.10
N ILE A 163 -21.55 8.32 -32.57
CA ILE A 163 -22.36 7.29 -33.23
C ILE A 163 -23.79 7.83 -33.25
N LEU A 164 -24.10 8.61 -34.29
CA LEU A 164 -25.44 8.80 -34.87
C LEU A 164 -25.30 9.86 -35.98
N ARG A 165 -25.03 9.38 -37.19
CA ARG A 165 -25.51 9.97 -38.46
C ARG A 165 -25.36 8.94 -39.57
#